data_AF-A0A6L6YI73-F1
#
_entry.id   AF-A0A6L6YI73-F1
#
_cell.length_a   1.000
_cell.length_b   1.000
_cell.length_c   1.000
_cell.angle_alpha   90.00
_cell.angle_beta   90.00
_cell.angle_gamma   90.00
#
_symmetry.space_group_name_H-M   'P 1'
#
loop_
_entity.id
_entity.type
_entity.pdbx_description
1 polymer ?
#
loop_
_entity_poly.entity_id
_entity_poly.type
_entity_poly.pdbx_seq_one_letter_code
_entity_poly.pdbx_strand_id
1 'polypeptide(L)'
;MKTHPRVFARRLRTHIAKCGWIWLLSFLLISLFTHFYHPAVNRTESLPFTLFLIERGERNLSVGDYAAFNPKPDSVDGFELTFVKEIACGPGQRIEAINREIFCDGKKIALAKTHSKRGEPLDVIASGVIPPHHYFMRGTHPDSYDSRYAKFGLIDRCRFSGKAHPLF
;
A
#
# COMPACT_ATOMS: atom_id res chain seq x y z
N MET A 1 11.82 20.53 45.64
CA MET A 1 11.45 19.21 46.22
C MET A 1 12.24 18.12 45.48
N LYS A 2 13.40 17.70 46.02
CA LYS A 2 14.28 16.71 45.35
C LYS A 2 13.78 15.30 45.70
N THR A 3 13.17 14.60 44.75
CA THR A 3 12.80 13.19 44.91
C THR A 3 14.08 12.37 45.06
N HIS A 4 14.30 11.77 46.24
CA HIS A 4 15.50 10.97 46.49
C HIS A 4 15.52 9.73 45.57
N PRO A 5 16.61 9.50 44.80
CA PRO A 5 16.70 8.44 43.78
C PRO A 5 16.42 7.02 44.32
N ARG A 6 16.66 6.79 45.61
CA ARG A 6 16.39 5.50 46.29
C ARG A 6 14.89 5.20 46.43
N VAL A 7 14.04 6.22 46.59
CA VAL A 7 12.58 6.04 46.71
C VAL A 7 11.98 5.69 45.36
N PHE A 8 12.46 6.33 44.29
CA PHE A 8 12.07 6.00 42.92
C PHE A 8 12.46 4.57 42.56
N ALA A 9 13.72 4.16 42.82
CA ALA A 9 14.20 2.81 42.54
C ALA A 9 13.38 1.73 43.26
N ARG A 10 13.01 1.95 44.54
CA ARG A 10 12.16 1.01 45.29
C ARG A 10 10.77 0.88 44.67
N ARG A 11 10.12 2.00 44.36
CA ARG A 11 8.79 2.02 43.73
C ARG A 11 8.79 1.34 42.36
N LEU A 12 9.81 1.61 41.54
CA LEU A 12 9.99 0.97 40.24
C LEU A 12 10.17 -0.55 40.38
N ARG A 13 11.00 -1.02 41.32
CA ARG A 13 11.19 -2.45 41.58
C ARG A 13 9.89 -3.14 42.01
N THR A 14 9.10 -2.52 42.88
CA THR A 14 7.81 -3.05 43.30
C THR A 14 6.79 -3.06 42.15
N HIS A 15 6.79 -2.03 41.30
CA HIS A 15 5.95 -1.96 40.11
C HIS A 15 6.31 -3.04 39.09
N ILE A 16 7.59 -3.24 38.78
CA ILE A 16 8.06 -4.30 37.87
C ILE A 16 7.73 -5.68 38.45
N ALA A 17 7.90 -5.92 39.75
CA ALA A 17 7.56 -7.20 40.36
C ALA A 17 6.06 -7.52 40.29
N LYS A 18 5.19 -6.51 40.39
CA LYS A 18 3.72 -6.68 40.34
C LYS A 18 3.14 -6.69 38.93
N CYS A 19 3.64 -5.81 38.07
CA CYS A 19 3.06 -5.50 36.76
C CYS A 19 3.98 -5.87 35.59
N GLY A 20 5.21 -6.34 35.84
CA GLY A 20 6.18 -6.65 34.79
C GLY A 20 5.69 -7.71 33.80
N TRP A 21 4.94 -8.70 34.29
CA TRP A 21 4.32 -9.72 33.43
C TRP A 21 3.23 -9.13 32.51
N ILE A 22 2.50 -8.10 32.96
CA ILE A 22 1.52 -7.38 32.12
C ILE A 22 2.25 -6.65 31.00
N TRP A 23 3.33 -5.92 31.32
CA TRP A 23 4.14 -5.23 30.30
C TRP A 23 4.78 -6.21 29.31
N LEU A 24 5.28 -7.34 29.80
CA LEU A 24 5.83 -8.39 28.95
C LEU A 24 4.76 -8.97 28.03
N LEU A 25 3.57 -9.29 28.56
CA LEU A 25 2.45 -9.79 27.77
C LEU A 25 2.01 -8.76 26.72
N SER A 26 1.84 -7.49 27.11
CA SER A 26 1.51 -6.41 26.16
C SER A 26 2.56 -6.28 25.07
N PHE A 27 3.85 -6.32 25.42
CA PHE A 27 4.94 -6.28 24.44
C PHE A 27 4.89 -7.47 23.47
N LEU A 28 4.68 -8.69 23.97
CA LEU A 28 4.57 -9.89 23.14
C LEU A 28 3.37 -9.82 22.20
N LEU A 29 2.21 -9.37 22.69
CA LEU A 29 1.02 -9.20 21.87
C LEU A 29 1.22 -8.14 20.77
N ILE A 30 1.81 -6.99 21.11
CA ILE A 30 2.13 -5.95 20.12
C ILE A 30 3.16 -6.46 19.11
N SER A 31 4.19 -7.18 19.57
CA SER A 31 5.20 -7.77 18.68
C SER A 31 4.59 -8.79 17.73
N LEU A 32 3.67 -9.64 18.21
CA LEU A 32 2.99 -10.62 17.37
C LEU A 32 2.06 -9.93 16.37
N PHE A 33 1.30 -8.93 16.82
CA PHE A 33 0.41 -8.15 15.95
C PHE A 33 1.21 -7.43 14.86
N THR A 34 2.30 -6.74 15.22
CA THR A 34 3.12 -5.98 14.26
C THR A 34 3.95 -6.87 13.32
N HIS A 35 4.15 -8.14 13.69
CA HIS A 35 4.75 -9.14 12.80
C HIS A 35 3.85 -9.45 11.58
N PHE A 36 2.53 -9.54 11.78
CA PHE A 36 1.56 -9.82 10.73
C PHE A 36 0.94 -8.56 10.12
N TYR A 37 0.81 -7.47 10.88
CA TYR A 37 0.12 -6.27 10.47
C TYR A 37 1.00 -5.02 10.53
N HIS A 38 0.85 -4.13 9.55
CA HIS A 38 1.53 -2.85 9.53
C HIS A 38 0.56 -1.71 9.21
N PRO A 39 0.39 -0.72 10.09
CA PRO A 39 -0.39 0.46 9.75
C PRO A 39 0.36 1.32 8.73
N ALA A 40 -0.32 1.74 7.67
CA ALA A 40 0.22 2.61 6.63
C ALA A 40 -0.67 3.84 6.47
N VAL A 41 -0.05 5.02 6.50
CA VAL A 41 -0.74 6.29 6.29
C VAL A 41 -0.60 6.69 4.82
N ASN A 42 -1.71 7.00 4.18
CA ASN A 42 -1.73 7.50 2.82
C ASN A 42 -1.17 8.93 2.79
N ARG A 43 0.06 9.07 2.27
CA ARG A 43 0.76 10.37 2.22
C ARG A 43 0.33 11.26 1.06
N THR A 44 -0.37 10.69 0.08
CA THR A 44 -0.81 11.40 -1.12
C THR A 44 -2.30 11.22 -1.29
N GLU A 45 -2.95 12.13 -1.99
CA GLU A 45 -4.36 11.96 -2.37
C GLU A 45 -4.46 10.93 -3.51
N SER A 46 -4.05 9.68 -3.31
CA SER A 46 -4.19 8.62 -4.32
C SER A 46 -5.49 7.84 -4.17
N LEU A 47 -5.91 7.64 -2.93
CA LEU A 47 -7.07 6.88 -2.49
C LEU A 47 -7.86 7.72 -1.47
N PRO A 48 -9.16 7.49 -1.28
CA PRO A 48 -10.00 8.31 -0.42
C PRO A 48 -9.88 7.92 1.07
N PHE A 49 -8.82 7.18 1.43
CA PHE A 49 -8.58 6.70 2.78
C PHE A 49 -7.28 7.30 3.31
N THR A 50 -7.27 7.60 4.60
CA THR A 50 -6.14 8.13 5.34
C THR A 50 -5.27 7.02 5.91
N LEU A 51 -5.90 5.96 6.45
CA LEU A 51 -5.21 4.86 7.13
C LEU A 51 -5.57 3.50 6.52
N PHE A 52 -4.54 2.69 6.33
CA PHE A 52 -4.65 1.29 5.94
C PHE A 52 -4.01 0.39 7.00
N LEU A 53 -4.58 -0.79 7.20
CA LEU A 53 -3.92 -1.90 7.90
C LEU A 53 -3.42 -2.90 6.86
N ILE A 54 -2.10 -3.02 6.71
CA ILE A 54 -1.49 -3.97 5.78
C ILE A 54 -1.34 -5.31 6.48
N GLU A 55 -1.98 -6.34 5.95
CA GLU A 55 -1.79 -7.74 6.30
C GLU A 55 -0.63 -8.33 5.50
N ARG A 56 0.52 -8.46 6.15
CA ARG A 56 1.80 -8.84 5.55
C ARG A 56 1.74 -10.28 5.05
N GLY A 57 2.25 -10.50 3.83
CA GLY A 57 2.38 -11.83 3.26
C GLY A 57 1.06 -12.47 2.80
N GLU A 58 -0.09 -11.81 2.98
CA GLU A 58 -1.32 -12.25 2.33
C GLU A 58 -1.13 -12.19 0.81
N ARG A 59 -1.41 -13.32 0.14
CA ARG A 59 -1.24 -13.50 -1.30
C ARG A 59 -2.57 -13.65 -2.03
N ASN A 60 -3.65 -13.98 -1.34
CA ASN A 60 -4.99 -14.16 -1.90
C ASN A 60 -5.65 -12.79 -2.12
N LEU A 61 -5.14 -12.06 -3.12
CA LEU A 61 -5.73 -10.81 -3.57
C LEU A 61 -6.52 -11.01 -4.86
N SER A 62 -7.67 -10.38 -4.93
CA SER A 62 -8.58 -10.38 -6.07
C SER A 62 -8.81 -8.97 -6.60
N VAL A 63 -9.41 -8.85 -7.79
CA VAL A 63 -9.88 -7.57 -8.31
C VAL A 63 -10.83 -6.92 -7.30
N GLY A 64 -10.62 -5.63 -7.01
CA GLY A 64 -11.33 -4.87 -5.98
C GLY A 64 -10.60 -4.79 -4.64
N ASP A 65 -9.61 -5.65 -4.38
CA ASP A 65 -8.77 -5.54 -3.18
C ASP A 65 -7.76 -4.39 -3.30
N TYR A 66 -7.33 -3.85 -2.17
CA TYR A 66 -6.17 -2.98 -2.11
C TYR A 66 -4.92 -3.80 -1.78
N ALA A 67 -3.85 -3.55 -2.51
CA ALA A 67 -2.57 -4.21 -2.28
C ALA A 67 -1.52 -3.19 -1.83
N ALA A 68 -0.69 -3.58 -0.87
CA ALA A 68 0.57 -2.93 -0.61
C ALA A 68 1.65 -3.59 -1.46
N PHE A 69 2.45 -2.80 -2.16
CA PHE A 69 3.49 -3.30 -3.05
C PHE A 69 4.59 -2.27 -3.22
N ASN A 70 5.76 -2.74 -3.63
CA ASN A 70 6.78 -1.86 -4.18
C ASN A 70 6.50 -1.76 -5.69
N PRO A 71 6.65 -0.58 -6.34
CA PRO A 71 6.62 -0.45 -7.79
C PRO A 71 8.00 -0.73 -8.40
N LYS A 72 8.08 -0.93 -9.71
CA LYS A 72 9.36 -1.22 -10.39
C LYS A 72 10.33 -0.03 -10.18
N PRO A 73 11.63 -0.25 -9.91
CA PRO A 73 12.52 0.85 -9.50
C PRO A 73 12.62 1.96 -10.56
N ASP A 74 12.65 1.59 -11.83
CA ASP A 74 12.61 2.47 -13.01
C ASP A 74 11.35 3.35 -13.10
N SER A 75 10.22 2.88 -12.55
CA SER A 75 8.99 3.69 -12.49
C SER A 75 9.05 4.83 -11.48
N VAL A 76 9.92 4.75 -10.48
CA VAL A 76 10.02 5.71 -9.37
C VAL A 76 11.45 6.20 -9.17
N ASP A 77 12.21 6.32 -10.26
CA ASP A 77 13.58 6.87 -10.28
C ASP A 77 14.52 6.24 -9.23
N GLY A 78 14.34 4.94 -8.96
CA GLY A 78 15.14 4.14 -8.02
C GLY A 78 14.71 4.23 -6.55
N PHE A 79 13.69 5.02 -6.19
CA PHE A 79 13.25 5.14 -4.81
C PHE A 79 12.56 3.87 -4.29
N GLU A 80 12.94 3.42 -3.09
CA GLU A 80 12.27 2.33 -2.39
C GLU A 80 11.06 2.84 -1.62
N LEU A 81 9.88 2.74 -2.25
CA LEU A 81 8.62 3.24 -1.70
C LEU A 81 7.56 2.13 -1.68
N THR A 82 6.78 2.08 -0.61
CA THR A 82 5.57 1.24 -0.55
C THR A 82 4.39 2.04 -1.08
N PHE A 83 3.71 1.48 -2.08
CA PHE A 83 2.48 2.01 -2.66
C PHE A 83 1.30 1.17 -2.18
N VAL A 84 0.16 1.84 -1.96
CA VAL A 84 -1.13 1.19 -1.78
C VAL A 84 -2.07 1.66 -2.88
N LYS A 85 -2.61 0.71 -3.64
CA LYS A 85 -3.55 0.95 -4.75
C LYS A 85 -4.57 -0.19 -4.80
N GLU A 86 -5.68 0.06 -5.47
CA GLU A 86 -6.70 -0.95 -5.78
C GLU A 86 -6.26 -1.81 -6.96
N ILE A 87 -6.56 -3.11 -6.92
CA ILE A 87 -6.45 -4.01 -8.06
C ILE A 87 -7.68 -3.81 -8.96
N ALA A 88 -7.56 -3.02 -10.02
CA ALA A 88 -8.70 -2.71 -10.89
C ALA A 88 -8.89 -3.71 -12.04
N CYS A 89 -7.86 -4.47 -12.39
CA CYS A 89 -7.89 -5.49 -13.45
C CYS A 89 -6.78 -6.53 -13.18
N GLY A 90 -7.06 -7.81 -13.38
CA GLY A 90 -6.16 -8.92 -13.05
C GLY A 90 -5.73 -9.79 -14.23
N PRO A 91 -4.95 -10.86 -13.98
CA PRO A 91 -4.44 -11.76 -15.02
C PRO A 91 -5.53 -12.31 -15.93
N GLY A 92 -5.26 -12.33 -17.25
CA GLY A 92 -6.20 -12.82 -18.27
C GLY A 92 -7.27 -11.84 -18.71
N GLN A 93 -7.52 -10.77 -17.93
CA GLN A 93 -8.41 -9.69 -18.34
C GLN A 93 -7.74 -8.77 -19.36
N ARG A 94 -8.53 -8.08 -20.17
CA ARG A 94 -8.07 -7.20 -21.25
C ARG A 94 -8.13 -5.74 -20.84
N ILE A 95 -7.00 -5.05 -20.96
CA ILE A 95 -6.91 -3.59 -20.92
C ILE A 95 -7.08 -3.03 -22.32
N GLU A 96 -7.94 -2.01 -22.43
CA GLU A 96 -8.10 -1.20 -23.63
C GLU A 96 -7.91 0.28 -23.28
N ALA A 97 -6.94 0.94 -23.90
CA ALA A 97 -6.72 2.37 -23.79
C ALA A 97 -7.22 3.07 -25.06
N ILE A 98 -8.34 3.80 -24.95
CA ILE A 98 -8.99 4.52 -26.06
C ILE A 98 -9.10 5.98 -25.65
N ASN A 99 -8.50 6.89 -26.41
CA ASN A 99 -8.49 8.34 -26.08
C ASN A 99 -8.09 8.63 -24.62
N ARG A 100 -7.15 7.85 -24.07
CA ARG A 100 -6.67 7.89 -22.67
C ARG A 100 -7.68 7.45 -21.61
N GLU A 101 -8.88 7.05 -21.99
CA GLU A 101 -9.77 6.27 -21.13
C GLU A 101 -9.29 4.81 -21.13
N ILE A 102 -9.30 4.20 -19.95
CA ILE A 102 -8.81 2.85 -19.76
C ILE A 102 -9.97 1.97 -19.32
N PHE A 103 -10.16 0.87 -20.04
CA PHE A 103 -11.19 -0.12 -19.82
C PHE A 103 -10.55 -1.46 -19.44
N CYS A 104 -11.21 -2.22 -18.56
CA CYS A 104 -10.90 -3.61 -18.24
C CYS A 104 -12.12 -4.44 -18.63
N ASP A 105 -11.94 -5.36 -19.59
CA ASP A 105 -13.04 -6.16 -20.17
C ASP A 105 -14.27 -5.30 -20.54
N GLY A 106 -14.03 -4.17 -21.23
CA GLY A 106 -15.07 -3.22 -21.65
C GLY A 106 -15.62 -2.29 -20.56
N LYS A 107 -15.27 -2.49 -19.28
CA LYS A 107 -15.67 -1.58 -18.19
C LYS A 107 -14.63 -0.47 -17.99
N LYS A 108 -15.04 0.79 -18.07
CA LYS A 108 -14.15 1.93 -17.77
C LYS A 108 -13.66 1.85 -16.31
N ILE A 109 -12.34 1.80 -16.14
CA ILE A 109 -11.68 1.78 -14.82
C ILE A 109 -10.88 3.05 -14.55
N ALA A 110 -10.44 3.80 -15.56
CA ALA A 110 -9.59 4.94 -15.32
C ALA A 110 -9.60 5.97 -16.47
N LEU A 111 -9.13 7.18 -16.16
CA LEU A 111 -8.75 8.21 -17.14
C LEU A 111 -7.31 8.64 -16.87
N ALA A 112 -6.45 8.55 -17.88
CA ALA A 112 -5.05 8.96 -17.80
C ALA A 112 -4.90 10.44 -18.19
N LYS A 113 -4.34 11.26 -17.31
CA LYS A 113 -4.01 12.67 -17.61
C LYS A 113 -2.84 12.77 -18.57
N THR A 114 -2.77 13.83 -19.38
CA THR A 114 -1.66 14.04 -20.33
C THR A 114 -0.35 14.43 -19.65
N HIS A 115 -0.41 15.08 -18.49
CA HIS A 115 0.77 15.56 -17.77
C HIS A 115 0.69 15.33 -16.26
N SER A 116 1.85 15.16 -15.63
CA SER A 116 2.01 15.05 -14.17
C SER A 116 1.77 16.39 -13.46
N LYS A 117 1.72 16.40 -12.13
CA LYS A 117 1.66 17.66 -11.34
C LYS A 117 2.87 18.57 -11.59
N ARG A 118 3.98 18.01 -12.08
CA ARG A 118 5.22 18.74 -12.41
C ARG A 118 5.29 19.16 -13.89
N GLY A 119 4.25 18.86 -14.68
CA GLY A 119 4.21 19.19 -16.11
C GLY A 119 4.93 18.20 -17.03
N GLU A 120 5.38 17.06 -16.50
CA GLU A 120 6.01 16.02 -17.33
C GLU A 120 4.94 15.27 -18.15
N PRO A 121 5.20 14.96 -19.42
CA PRO A 121 4.27 14.19 -20.25
C PRO A 121 4.10 12.77 -19.69
N LEU A 122 2.87 12.26 -19.78
CA LEU A 122 2.52 10.93 -19.31
C LEU A 122 1.95 10.09 -20.45
N ASP A 123 2.71 9.07 -20.85
CA ASP A 123 2.25 8.08 -21.80
C ASP A 123 1.23 7.14 -21.16
N VAL A 124 0.14 6.88 -21.86
CA VAL A 124 -0.88 5.93 -21.41
C VAL A 124 -0.34 4.50 -21.56
N ILE A 125 -0.72 3.62 -20.64
CA ILE A 125 -0.43 2.18 -20.76
C ILE A 125 -0.96 1.60 -22.08
N ALA A 126 -0.22 0.64 -22.64
CA ALA A 126 -0.63 -0.06 -23.85
C ALA A 126 -1.85 -0.97 -23.58
N SER A 127 -2.74 -1.06 -24.57
CA SER A 127 -3.81 -2.07 -24.62
C SER A 127 -3.20 -3.47 -24.72
N GLY A 128 -3.87 -4.46 -24.12
CA GLY A 128 -3.41 -5.84 -24.16
C GLY A 128 -4.09 -6.72 -23.11
N VAL A 129 -3.84 -8.03 -23.19
CA VAL A 129 -4.24 -8.97 -22.14
C VAL A 129 -3.21 -8.90 -21.01
N ILE A 130 -3.67 -8.80 -19.77
CA ILE A 130 -2.80 -8.78 -18.60
C ILE A 130 -2.12 -10.16 -18.47
N PRO A 131 -0.77 -10.22 -18.46
CA PRO A 131 -0.05 -11.48 -18.32
C PRO A 131 -0.34 -12.21 -17.01
N PRO A 132 -0.01 -13.51 -16.91
CA PRO A 132 -0.01 -14.21 -15.64
C PRO A 132 0.75 -13.44 -14.55
N HIS A 133 0.22 -13.48 -13.33
CA HIS A 133 0.79 -12.84 -12.14
C HIS A 133 0.94 -11.31 -12.18
N HIS A 134 0.42 -10.64 -13.21
CA HIS A 134 0.44 -9.18 -13.32
C HIS A 134 -0.92 -8.58 -13.00
N TYR A 135 -0.91 -7.35 -12.49
CA TYR A 135 -2.13 -6.65 -12.09
C TYR A 135 -2.07 -5.18 -12.52
N PHE A 136 -3.22 -4.65 -12.91
CA PHE A 136 -3.43 -3.23 -13.12
C PHE A 136 -3.79 -2.58 -11.77
N MET A 137 -2.91 -1.71 -11.28
CA MET A 137 -3.07 -1.02 -10.01
C MET A 137 -3.62 0.39 -10.24
N ARG A 138 -4.65 0.78 -9.49
CA ARG A 138 -5.36 2.05 -9.66
C ARG A 138 -5.48 2.82 -8.34
N GLY A 139 -5.19 4.12 -8.37
CA GLY A 139 -5.73 5.07 -7.39
C GLY A 139 -7.00 5.73 -7.93
N THR A 140 -7.95 6.06 -7.05
CA THR A 140 -9.21 6.69 -7.43
C THR A 140 -9.05 8.17 -7.80
N HIS A 141 -7.99 8.82 -7.31
CA HIS A 141 -7.76 10.23 -7.59
C HIS A 141 -7.19 10.47 -9.00
N PRO A 142 -7.60 11.54 -9.70
CA PRO A 142 -7.10 11.86 -11.04
C PRO A 142 -5.57 12.00 -11.13
N ASP A 143 -4.93 12.53 -10.10
CA ASP A 143 -3.47 12.72 -10.05
C ASP A 143 -2.68 11.51 -9.53
N SER A 144 -3.33 10.38 -9.22
CA SER A 144 -2.58 9.21 -8.76
C SER A 144 -1.62 8.71 -9.84
N TYR A 145 -0.35 8.52 -9.48
CA TYR A 145 0.64 7.85 -10.31
C TYR A 145 0.56 6.35 -10.07
N ASP A 146 0.15 5.60 -11.10
CA ASP A 146 -0.23 4.19 -11.05
C ASP A 146 -0.26 3.56 -12.47
N SER A 147 -0.83 2.36 -12.64
CA SER A 147 -0.80 1.58 -13.89
C SER A 147 -1.51 2.24 -15.07
N ARG A 148 -2.15 3.40 -14.90
CA ARG A 148 -2.62 4.21 -16.04
C ARG A 148 -1.51 4.60 -17.00
N TYR A 149 -0.28 4.69 -16.51
CA TYR A 149 0.84 5.25 -17.26
C TYR A 149 1.84 4.17 -17.65
N ALA A 150 2.35 4.23 -18.89
CA ALA A 150 3.27 3.23 -19.44
C ALA A 150 4.54 3.07 -18.61
N LYS A 151 5.13 4.18 -18.12
CA LYS A 151 6.31 4.17 -17.23
C LYS A 151 6.05 3.42 -15.92
N PHE A 152 4.83 3.47 -15.37
CA PHE A 152 4.47 2.71 -14.16
C PHE A 152 4.18 1.23 -14.49
N GLY A 153 3.33 1.02 -15.51
CA GLY A 153 3.01 -0.30 -16.05
C GLY A 153 2.23 -1.20 -15.09
N LEU A 154 2.16 -2.48 -15.44
CA LEU A 154 1.56 -3.53 -14.61
C LEU A 154 2.52 -3.98 -13.51
N ILE A 155 1.96 -4.42 -12.39
CA ILE A 155 2.73 -4.87 -11.22
C ILE A 155 2.68 -6.39 -11.10
N ASP A 156 3.85 -7.00 -11.00
CA ASP A 156 4.01 -8.42 -10.72
C ASP A 156 3.66 -8.75 -9.25
N ARG A 157 2.93 -9.84 -9.03
CA ARG A 157 2.50 -10.32 -7.70
C ARG A 157 3.67 -10.49 -6.73
N CYS A 158 4.87 -10.81 -7.20
CA CYS A 158 6.05 -10.97 -6.35
C CYS A 158 6.48 -9.67 -5.67
N ARG A 159 6.00 -8.52 -6.16
CA ARG A 159 6.28 -7.21 -5.57
C ARG A 159 5.26 -6.79 -4.51
N PHE A 160 4.23 -7.61 -4.28
CA PHE A 160 3.23 -7.36 -3.25
C PHE A 160 3.82 -7.71 -1.88
N SER A 161 3.67 -6.80 -0.93
CA SER A 161 4.04 -7.01 0.47
C SER A 161 2.87 -7.50 1.31
N GLY A 162 1.63 -7.32 0.83
CA GLY A 162 0.43 -7.84 1.49
C GLY A 162 -0.86 -7.19 1.02
N LYS A 163 -1.98 -7.62 1.61
CA LYS A 163 -3.30 -7.00 1.41
C LYS A 163 -3.44 -5.77 2.30
N ALA A 164 -3.96 -4.69 1.75
CA ALA A 164 -4.23 -3.46 2.49
C ALA A 164 -5.73 -3.36 2.79
N HIS A 165 -6.08 -3.23 4.06
CA HIS A 165 -7.46 -3.05 4.51
C HIS A 165 -7.69 -1.56 4.78
N PRO A 166 -8.56 -0.87 4.01
CA PRO A 166 -8.87 0.53 4.26
C PRO A 166 -9.65 0.69 5.57
N LEU A 167 -9.35 1.73 6.35
CA LEU A 167 -10.02 1.98 7.62
C LEU A 167 -10.89 3.25 7.58
N PHE A 168 -10.29 4.42 7.35
CA PHE A 168 -10.94 5.74 7.22
C PHE A 168 -9.99 6.73 6.57
#